data_AF-G5QY77-F1
#
_entry.id   AF-G5QY77-F1
#
_cell.length_a   1.000
_cell.length_b   1.000
_cell.length_c   1.000
_cell.angle_alpha   90.00
_cell.angle_beta   90.00
_cell.angle_gamma   90.00
#
_symmetry.space_group_name_H-M   'P 1'
#
loop_
_entity.id
_entity.type
_entity.pdbx_description
1 polymer ?
#
loop_
_entity_poly.entity_id
_entity_poly.type
_entity_poly.pdbx_seq_one_letter_code
_entity_poly.pdbx_strand_id
1 'polypeptide(L)'
;MQEYFPAGGRDYDHICELFDAIAAGKIPGVKVGSTEPGFEQAADSPRMEDKEISRAAMVHYIQAAIGEGYQPEYADAVSDLSILWKLREPDLSREYGKCWQWYDMGGGFHETFSRSKNDGFEKAVEPLIKWLAENVHPHHHVIVTSTGAELLMSERVHNTDKYLKD
;
A
#
# COMPACT_ATOMS: atom_id res chain seq x y z
N MET A 1 0.79 -36.53 15.49
CA MET A 1 1.32 -35.17 15.65
C MET A 1 0.53 -34.53 16.76
N GLN A 2 1.05 -34.62 17.97
CA GLN A 2 0.51 -34.00 19.17
C GLN A 2 1.52 -32.92 19.59
N GLU A 3 1.04 -31.88 20.26
CA GLU A 3 1.80 -30.85 21.02
C GLU A 3 2.11 -29.52 20.32
N TYR A 4 1.10 -28.68 20.23
CA TYR A 4 1.22 -27.27 20.60
C TYR A 4 -0.02 -26.94 21.44
N PHE A 5 0.14 -26.20 22.55
CA PHE A 5 -0.88 -25.87 23.57
C PHE A 5 -1.08 -26.90 24.72
N PRO A 6 -0.20 -26.90 25.74
CA PRO A 6 -0.31 -27.75 26.94
C PRO A 6 -1.42 -27.33 27.92
N ALA A 7 -2.16 -26.26 27.64
CA ALA A 7 -3.33 -25.84 28.42
C ALA A 7 -4.38 -25.32 27.43
N GLY A 8 -5.33 -26.18 27.06
CA GLY A 8 -6.44 -25.80 26.19
C GLY A 8 -7.13 -24.53 26.68
N GLY A 9 -7.04 -23.48 25.87
CA GLY A 9 -8.06 -22.47 25.62
C GLY A 9 -8.76 -21.79 26.80
N ARG A 10 -8.17 -21.71 28.01
CA ARG A 10 -8.86 -21.08 29.16
C ARG A 10 -9.04 -19.56 29.04
N ASP A 11 -8.32 -18.92 28.13
CA ASP A 11 -8.36 -17.47 27.99
C ASP A 11 -9.28 -17.01 26.85
N TYR A 12 -9.71 -17.91 25.97
CA TYR A 12 -10.58 -17.52 24.85
C TYR A 12 -11.97 -17.08 25.36
N ASP A 13 -12.53 -17.82 26.32
CA ASP A 13 -13.82 -17.50 26.92
C ASP A 13 -13.79 -16.15 27.65
N HIS A 14 -12.73 -15.87 28.41
CA HIS A 14 -12.58 -14.58 29.11
C HIS A 14 -12.38 -13.39 28.16
N ILE A 15 -11.71 -13.62 27.03
CA ILE A 15 -11.56 -12.60 25.98
C ILE A 15 -12.92 -12.32 25.33
N CYS A 16 -13.70 -13.36 25.01
CA CYS A 16 -15.05 -13.20 24.48
C CYS A 16 -15.97 -12.47 25.48
N GLU A 17 -15.93 -12.84 26.76
CA GLU A 17 -16.70 -12.16 27.82
C GLU A 17 -16.34 -10.68 27.95
N LEU A 18 -15.05 -10.33 27.79
CA LEU A 18 -14.61 -8.94 27.78
C LEU A 18 -15.18 -8.17 26.58
N PHE A 19 -15.14 -8.77 25.38
CA PHE A 19 -15.73 -8.16 24.18
C PHE A 19 -17.25 -7.99 24.31
N ASP A 20 -17.95 -8.97 24.86
CA ASP A 20 -19.38 -8.90 25.15
C ASP A 20 -19.70 -7.82 26.20
N ALA A 21 -18.86 -7.66 27.22
CA ALA A 21 -19.01 -6.61 28.23
C ALA A 21 -18.76 -5.19 27.66
N ILE A 22 -17.82 -5.06 26.72
CA ILE A 22 -17.57 -3.82 25.97
C ILE A 22 -18.79 -3.49 25.09
N ALA A 23 -19.25 -4.46 24.29
CA ALA A 23 -20.42 -4.29 23.42
C ALA A 23 -21.71 -3.97 24.21
N ALA A 24 -21.88 -4.57 25.39
CA ALA A 24 -22.98 -4.28 26.30
C ALA A 24 -22.81 -2.97 27.09
N GLY A 25 -21.72 -2.22 26.89
CA GLY A 25 -21.47 -0.92 27.53
C GLY A 25 -21.23 -1.00 29.04
N LYS A 26 -20.83 -2.17 29.56
CA LYS A 26 -20.68 -2.41 31.01
C LYS A 26 -19.36 -1.86 31.59
N ILE A 27 -18.44 -1.38 30.75
CA ILE A 27 -17.14 -0.84 31.17
C ILE A 27 -17.18 0.68 31.27
N PRO A 28 -17.05 1.26 32.48
CA PRO A 28 -17.04 2.71 32.68
C PRO A 28 -15.92 3.38 31.88
N GLY A 29 -16.27 4.36 31.05
CA GLY A 29 -15.30 5.16 30.27
C GLY A 29 -15.01 4.64 28.85
N VAL A 30 -15.54 3.48 28.46
CA VAL A 30 -15.40 2.95 27.09
C VAL A 30 -16.68 3.25 26.30
N LYS A 31 -16.60 4.12 25.30
CA LYS A 31 -17.70 4.38 24.34
C LYS A 31 -17.49 3.50 23.11
N VAL A 32 -18.32 2.47 22.94
CA VAL A 32 -18.36 1.71 21.68
C VAL A 32 -19.01 2.61 20.63
N GLY A 33 -18.24 2.98 19.60
CA GLY A 33 -18.76 3.71 18.46
C GLY A 33 -19.88 2.90 17.81
N SER A 34 -21.02 3.53 17.54
CA SER A 34 -22.18 2.90 16.92
C SER A 34 -21.78 2.19 15.63
N THR A 35 -21.94 0.87 15.61
CA THR A 35 -21.82 0.04 14.41
C THR A 35 -22.90 0.47 13.43
N GLU A 36 -22.50 1.10 12.32
CA GLU A 36 -23.38 1.15 11.16
C GLU A 36 -23.51 -0.26 10.57
N PRO A 37 -24.72 -0.70 10.20
CA PRO A 37 -24.93 -2.00 9.61
C PRO A 37 -24.51 -1.98 8.14
N GLY A 38 -23.37 -2.60 7.83
CA GLY A 38 -22.94 -2.76 6.44
C GLY A 38 -21.48 -3.15 6.29
N PHE A 39 -21.08 -4.33 6.76
CA PHE A 39 -19.87 -4.99 6.24
C PHE A 39 -20.22 -5.59 4.87
N GLU A 40 -20.40 -4.74 3.87
CA GLU A 40 -20.09 -5.15 2.50
C GLU A 40 -18.58 -5.21 2.39
N GLN A 41 -18.13 -6.38 1.96
CA GLN A 41 -16.77 -6.70 1.58
C GLN A 41 -16.22 -5.54 0.74
N ALA A 42 -15.29 -4.78 1.31
CA ALA A 42 -14.61 -3.70 0.62
C ALA A 42 -13.77 -4.32 -0.51
N ALA A 43 -14.39 -4.46 -1.67
CA ALA A 43 -13.73 -4.35 -2.96
C ALA A 43 -13.27 -2.89 -3.10
N ASP A 44 -12.30 -2.49 -2.27
CA ASP A 44 -11.63 -1.19 -2.40
C ASP A 44 -10.48 -1.33 -3.40
N SER A 45 -10.84 -1.70 -4.63
CA SER A 45 -10.17 -1.13 -5.78
C SER A 45 -10.73 0.29 -5.89
N PRO A 46 -9.91 1.35 -5.91
CA PRO A 46 -10.40 2.71 -5.99
C PRO A 46 -11.25 2.85 -7.25
N ARG A 47 -12.56 2.86 -7.07
CA ARG A 47 -13.50 3.20 -8.13
C ARG A 47 -13.28 4.69 -8.33
N MET A 48 -12.60 5.05 -9.42
CA MET A 48 -12.31 6.44 -9.77
C MET A 48 -13.54 7.31 -9.50
N GLU A 49 -13.50 8.06 -8.40
CA GLU A 49 -14.36 9.20 -8.23
C GLU A 49 -14.12 10.11 -9.43
N ASP A 50 -15.20 10.68 -9.99
CA ASP A 50 -15.32 11.44 -11.23
C ASP A 50 -14.32 12.60 -11.39
N LYS A 51 -13.03 12.30 -11.44
CA LYS A 51 -11.96 13.18 -11.88
C LYS A 51 -11.71 12.84 -13.33
N GLU A 52 -12.18 13.74 -14.19
CA GLU A 52 -11.86 13.75 -15.61
C GLU A 52 -10.34 13.65 -15.77
N ILE A 53 -9.85 12.45 -16.09
CA ILE A 53 -8.41 12.20 -16.25
C ILE A 53 -7.99 12.93 -17.51
N SER A 54 -7.00 13.82 -17.39
CA SER A 54 -6.52 14.58 -18.54
C SER A 54 -6.00 13.64 -19.63
N ARG A 55 -6.23 14.00 -20.90
CA ARG A 55 -5.75 13.25 -22.08
C ARG A 55 -4.28 12.86 -21.96
N ALA A 56 -3.43 13.80 -21.51
CA ALA A 56 -2.01 13.57 -21.32
C ALA A 56 -1.73 12.48 -20.29
N ALA A 57 -2.47 12.46 -19.17
CA ALA A 57 -2.33 11.44 -18.14
C ALA A 57 -2.73 10.04 -18.67
N MET A 58 -3.81 9.93 -19.44
CA MET A 58 -4.20 8.66 -20.08
C MET A 58 -3.13 8.15 -21.04
N VAL A 59 -2.55 9.04 -21.86
CA VAL A 59 -1.49 8.67 -22.80
C VAL A 59 -0.24 8.18 -22.07
N HIS A 60 0.24 8.94 -21.07
CA HIS A 60 1.42 8.54 -20.31
C HIS A 60 1.24 7.21 -19.56
N TYR A 61 0.03 6.96 -19.05
CA TYR A 61 -0.31 5.71 -18.40
C TYR A 61 -0.19 4.51 -19.37
N ILE A 62 -0.77 4.64 -20.57
CA ILE A 62 -0.67 3.60 -21.59
C ILE A 62 0.78 3.42 -22.09
N GLN A 63 1.55 4.51 -22.25
CA GLN A 63 2.96 4.44 -22.64
C GLN A 63 3.81 3.66 -21.64
N ALA A 64 3.59 3.89 -20.34
CA ALA A 64 4.27 3.14 -19.28
C ALA A 64 3.94 1.65 -19.35
N ALA A 65 2.65 1.32 -19.50
CA ALA A 65 2.21 -0.06 -19.63
C ALA A 65 2.82 -0.77 -20.85
N ILE A 66 2.91 -0.09 -22.00
CA ILE A 66 3.57 -0.64 -23.21
C ILE A 66 5.04 -0.99 -22.91
N GLY A 67 5.74 -0.11 -22.19
CA GLY A 67 7.11 -0.38 -21.74
C GLY A 67 7.23 -1.58 -20.81
N GLU A 68 6.17 -1.90 -20.07
CA GLU A 68 6.07 -3.07 -19.19
C GLU A 68 5.53 -4.33 -19.90
N GLY A 69 5.20 -4.25 -21.19
CA GLY A 69 4.74 -5.38 -21.99
C GLY A 69 3.24 -5.42 -22.28
N TYR A 70 2.49 -4.37 -21.96
CA TYR A 70 1.09 -4.22 -22.41
C TYR A 70 1.03 -4.15 -23.93
N GLN A 71 0.13 -4.93 -24.52
CA GLN A 71 -0.12 -4.95 -25.97
C GLN A 71 -1.42 -4.18 -26.26
N PRO A 72 -1.35 -2.94 -26.76
CA PRO A 72 -2.52 -2.13 -27.10
C PRO A 72 -3.24 -2.71 -28.33
N GLU A 73 -4.53 -2.38 -28.49
CA GLU A 73 -5.29 -2.80 -29.69
C GLU A 73 -4.68 -2.21 -30.97
N TYR A 74 -4.15 -0.99 -30.87
CA TYR A 74 -3.41 -0.34 -31.93
C TYR A 74 -1.94 -0.78 -31.87
N ALA A 75 -1.62 -1.89 -32.54
CA ALA A 75 -0.27 -2.48 -32.53
C ALA A 75 0.85 -1.49 -32.91
N ASP A 76 0.55 -0.52 -33.79
CA ASP A 76 1.50 0.53 -34.18
C ASP A 76 1.94 1.40 -33.00
N ALA A 77 1.11 1.52 -31.95
CA ALA A 77 1.44 2.27 -30.73
C ALA A 77 2.58 1.63 -29.93
N VAL A 78 2.90 0.35 -30.17
CA VAL A 78 4.08 -0.31 -29.59
C VAL A 78 5.38 0.23 -30.22
N SER A 79 5.32 0.60 -31.50
CA SER A 79 6.49 1.09 -32.25
C SER A 79 6.57 2.62 -32.30
N ASP A 80 5.43 3.31 -32.30
CA ASP A 80 5.34 4.78 -32.28
C ASP A 80 4.31 5.24 -31.22
N LEU A 81 4.81 5.63 -30.05
CA LEU A 81 4.01 6.15 -28.93
C LEU A 81 3.27 7.46 -29.27
N SER A 82 3.64 8.16 -30.35
CA SER A 82 2.99 9.40 -30.80
C SER A 82 1.58 9.14 -31.33
N ILE A 83 1.27 7.89 -31.70
CA ILE A 83 -0.05 7.49 -32.19
C ILE A 83 -1.11 7.67 -31.10
N LEU A 84 -0.75 7.42 -29.84
CA LEU A 84 -1.64 7.63 -28.69
C LEU A 84 -2.12 9.08 -28.57
N TRP A 85 -1.25 10.04 -28.92
CA TRP A 85 -1.57 11.47 -28.96
C TRP A 85 -2.48 11.85 -30.14
N LYS A 86 -2.62 10.99 -31.16
CA LYS A 86 -3.47 11.21 -32.33
C LYS A 86 -4.83 10.50 -32.22
N LEU A 87 -5.01 9.62 -31.24
CA LEU A 87 -6.27 8.89 -31.02
C LEU A 87 -7.42 9.84 -30.65
N ARG A 88 -8.63 9.56 -31.13
CA ARG A 88 -9.82 10.27 -30.69
C ARG A 88 -10.07 9.98 -29.21
N GLU A 89 -10.63 10.93 -28.47
CA GLU A 89 -10.92 10.75 -27.03
C GLU A 89 -11.65 9.45 -26.65
N PRO A 90 -12.76 9.03 -27.30
CA PRO A 90 -13.42 7.77 -26.95
C PRO A 90 -12.54 6.54 -27.19
N ASP A 91 -11.67 6.59 -28.20
CA ASP A 91 -10.77 5.48 -28.53
C ASP A 91 -9.59 5.44 -27.54
N LEU A 92 -9.09 6.61 -27.12
CA LEU A 92 -8.09 6.73 -26.05
C LEU A 92 -8.64 6.27 -24.69
N SER A 93 -9.84 6.69 -24.30
CA SER A 93 -10.47 6.26 -23.05
C SER A 93 -10.77 4.76 -23.03
N ARG A 94 -11.10 4.17 -24.19
CA ARG A 94 -11.28 2.72 -24.33
C ARG A 94 -9.98 1.96 -24.10
N GLU A 95 -8.88 2.40 -24.72
CA GLU A 95 -7.56 1.79 -24.52
C GLU A 95 -7.05 1.98 -23.08
N TYR A 96 -7.33 3.15 -22.49
CA TYR A 96 -7.03 3.41 -21.10
C TYR A 96 -7.74 2.40 -20.17
N GLY A 97 -9.03 2.12 -20.41
CA GLY A 97 -9.79 1.14 -19.65
C GLY A 97 -9.23 -0.30 -19.79
N LYS A 98 -8.78 -0.69 -20.97
CA LYS A 98 -8.15 -2.00 -21.19
C LYS A 98 -6.78 -2.11 -20.52
N CYS A 99 -5.98 -1.04 -20.59
CA CYS A 99 -4.70 -0.94 -19.91
C CYS A 99 -4.88 -1.09 -18.39
N TRP A 100 -5.92 -0.46 -17.84
CA TRP A 100 -6.27 -0.60 -16.43
C TRP A 100 -6.67 -2.04 -16.07
N GLN A 101 -7.54 -2.68 -16.87
CA GLN A 101 -7.92 -4.08 -16.66
C GLN A 101 -6.73 -5.04 -16.76
N TRP A 102 -5.76 -4.74 -17.65
CA TRP A 102 -4.55 -5.54 -17.77
C TRP A 102 -3.71 -5.50 -16.48
N TYR A 103 -3.57 -4.34 -15.86
CA TYR A 103 -2.94 -4.22 -14.54
C TYR A 103 -3.72 -4.94 -13.44
N ASP A 104 -5.06 -4.82 -13.43
CA ASP A 104 -5.94 -5.51 -12.45
C ASP A 104 -5.83 -7.04 -12.56
N MET A 105 -5.63 -7.56 -13.78
CA MET A 105 -5.37 -8.99 -14.04
C MET A 105 -3.92 -9.42 -13.75
N GLY A 106 -3.11 -8.57 -13.11
CA GLY A 106 -1.72 -8.89 -12.74
C GLY A 106 -0.71 -8.72 -13.89
N GLY A 107 -1.05 -7.96 -14.92
CA GLY A 107 -0.11 -7.53 -15.96
C GLY A 107 0.90 -6.49 -15.44
N GLY A 108 2.06 -6.44 -16.10
CA GLY A 108 3.12 -5.46 -15.86
C GLY A 108 4.11 -5.82 -14.76
N PHE A 109 5.11 -4.97 -14.57
CA PHE A 109 5.98 -5.07 -13.41
C PHE A 109 5.27 -4.38 -12.24
N HIS A 110 4.80 -5.16 -11.28
CA HIS A 110 3.97 -4.74 -10.14
C HIS A 110 4.60 -3.69 -9.19
N GLU A 111 5.70 -3.06 -9.56
CA GLU A 111 6.35 -1.99 -8.80
C GLU A 111 5.76 -0.60 -9.09
N THR A 112 5.12 -0.38 -10.25
CA THR A 112 4.67 0.98 -10.67
C THR A 112 3.43 1.50 -9.94
N PHE A 113 2.63 0.65 -9.29
CA PHE A 113 1.52 1.07 -8.43
C PHE A 113 1.88 1.30 -6.96
N SER A 114 3.13 1.09 -6.56
CA SER A 114 3.60 1.45 -5.22
C SER A 114 3.76 2.95 -5.01
N ARG A 115 3.69 3.76 -6.08
CA ARG A 115 3.94 5.21 -6.01
C ARG A 115 2.95 5.95 -5.10
N SER A 116 1.66 5.58 -5.10
CA SER A 116 0.67 6.20 -4.21
C SER A 116 0.88 5.87 -2.73
N LYS A 117 1.45 4.70 -2.42
CA LYS A 117 1.87 4.33 -1.05
C LYS A 117 3.18 5.00 -0.66
N ASN A 118 4.11 5.15 -1.60
CA ASN A 118 5.38 5.85 -1.39
C ASN A 118 5.15 7.36 -1.11
N ASP A 119 4.20 8.00 -1.79
CA ASP A 119 3.85 9.40 -1.52
C ASP A 119 3.38 9.63 -0.07
N GLY A 120 2.67 8.65 0.52
CA GLY A 120 2.26 8.69 1.93
C GLY A 120 3.43 8.46 2.89
N PHE A 121 4.31 7.53 2.55
CA PHE A 121 5.52 7.25 3.32
C PHE A 121 6.48 8.45 3.32
N GLU A 122 6.80 9.02 2.15
CA GLU A 122 7.68 10.19 2.01
C GLU A 122 7.19 11.37 2.85
N LYS A 123 5.90 11.69 2.76
CA LYS A 123 5.28 12.76 3.58
C LYS A 123 5.35 12.49 5.09
N ALA A 124 5.32 11.23 5.50
CA ALA A 124 5.42 10.85 6.91
C ALA A 124 6.88 10.88 7.42
N VAL A 125 7.85 10.49 6.58
CA VAL A 125 9.26 10.40 7.00
C VAL A 125 10.03 11.71 6.84
N GLU A 126 9.67 12.59 5.91
CA GLU A 126 10.30 13.91 5.77
C GLU A 126 10.36 14.74 7.07
N PRO A 127 9.27 14.92 7.83
CA PRO A 127 9.32 15.66 9.09
C PRO A 127 10.17 14.94 10.15
N LEU A 128 10.19 13.60 10.15
CA LEU A 128 11.03 12.81 11.04
C LEU A 128 12.53 13.00 10.71
N ILE A 129 12.89 12.96 9.43
CA ILE A 129 14.26 13.21 8.95
C ILE A 129 14.69 14.63 9.32
N LYS A 130 13.82 15.62 9.12
CA LYS A 130 14.10 17.01 9.50
C LYS A 130 14.36 17.13 11.00
N TRP A 131 13.51 16.54 11.84
CA TRP A 131 13.70 16.56 13.29
C TRP A 131 15.02 15.91 13.69
N LEU A 132 15.40 14.78 13.08
CA LEU A 132 16.69 14.12 13.33
C LEU A 132 17.87 15.01 12.97
N ALA A 133 17.82 15.68 11.82
CA ALA A 133 18.88 16.58 11.37
C ALA A 133 19.06 17.80 12.29
N GLU A 134 17.97 18.30 12.87
CA GLU A 134 17.99 19.50 13.73
C GLU A 134 18.37 19.18 15.19
N ASN A 135 18.04 17.98 15.69
CA ASN A 135 18.13 17.66 17.12
C ASN A 135 19.19 16.61 17.46
N VAL A 136 19.70 15.87 16.48
CA VAL A 136 20.49 14.66 16.72
C VAL A 136 21.72 14.60 15.79
N HIS A 137 22.83 14.01 16.26
CA HIS A 137 24.05 13.87 15.47
C HIS A 137 23.91 12.78 14.37
N PRO A 138 24.55 12.92 13.19
CA PRO A 138 24.46 11.98 12.05
C PRO A 138 24.68 10.48 12.30
N HIS A 139 25.17 10.07 13.47
CA HIS A 139 25.39 8.67 13.84
C HIS A 139 24.19 8.01 14.53
N HIS A 140 23.04 8.70 14.54
CA HIS A 140 21.82 8.14 15.08
C HIS A 140 20.98 7.50 13.99
N HIS A 141 20.34 6.40 14.35
CA HIS A 141 19.43 5.64 13.52
C HIS A 141 18.07 5.58 14.23
N VAL A 142 17.00 5.63 13.46
CA VAL A 142 15.64 5.44 13.97
C VAL A 142 15.01 4.23 13.31
N ILE A 143 14.40 3.37 14.11
CA ILE A 143 13.59 2.24 13.64
C ILE A 143 12.16 2.50 14.08
N VAL A 144 11.23 2.52 13.12
CA VAL A 144 9.80 2.75 13.37
C VAL A 144 9.03 1.48 13.03
N THR A 145 8.19 1.03 13.97
CA THR A 145 7.26 -0.10 13.81
C THR A 145 5.82 0.40 13.93
N SER A 146 4.84 -0.47 13.68
CA SER A 146 3.41 -0.13 13.83
C SER A 146 3.01 0.27 15.26
N THR A 147 3.82 -0.06 16.26
CA THR A 147 3.48 0.11 17.68
C THR A 147 4.45 1.03 18.44
N GLY A 148 5.55 1.49 17.82
CA GLY A 148 6.53 2.32 18.49
C GLY A 148 7.70 2.73 17.61
N ALA A 149 8.55 3.62 18.13
CA ALA A 149 9.76 4.10 17.46
C ALA A 149 10.95 4.06 18.42
N GLU A 150 12.10 3.59 17.92
CA GLU A 150 13.35 3.48 18.66
C GLU A 150 14.40 4.41 18.07
N LEU A 151 15.11 5.18 18.91
CA LEU A 151 16.23 6.03 18.53
C LEU A 151 17.53 5.45 19.08
N LEU A 152 18.44 5.06 18.20
CA LEU A 152 19.66 4.33 18.49
C LEU A 152 20.87 5.19 18.10
N MET A 153 21.88 5.27 18.97
CA MET A 153 23.17 5.88 18.63
C MET A 153 24.17 4.78 18.31
N SER A 154 24.69 4.76 17.09
CA SER A 154 25.68 3.78 16.68
C SER A 154 27.10 4.30 16.91
N GLU A 155 27.94 3.52 17.59
CA GLU A 155 29.36 3.81 17.74
C GLU A 155 30.21 3.03 16.72
N ARG A 156 29.87 1.75 16.44
CA ARG A 156 30.54 0.90 15.46
C ARG A 156 29.56 -0.11 14.86
N VAL A 157 29.61 -0.28 13.54
CA VAL A 157 28.85 -1.29 12.79
C VAL A 157 29.83 -2.18 12.04
N HIS A 158 29.69 -3.50 12.18
CA HIS A 158 30.43 -4.49 11.40
C HIS A 158 29.45 -5.49 10.79
N ASN A 159 29.22 -5.37 9.48
CA ASN A 159 28.32 -6.26 8.75
C ASN A 159 29.11 -7.46 8.20
N THR A 160 28.62 -8.69 8.40
CA THR A 160 29.24 -9.88 7.82
C THR A 160 28.22 -10.99 7.56
N ASP A 161 28.30 -11.56 6.35
CA ASP A 161 27.45 -12.67 5.92
C ASP A 161 28.14 -14.03 6.11
N LYS A 162 29.38 -14.03 6.62
CA LYS A 162 30.24 -15.22 6.74
C LYS A 162 29.60 -16.36 7.54
N TYR A 163 28.64 -16.06 8.39
CA TYR A 163 28.00 -17.02 9.29
C TYR A 163 26.50 -17.19 9.01
N LEU A 164 25.97 -16.57 7.97
CA LEU A 164 24.58 -16.82 7.55
C LEU A 164 24.49 -18.26 7.04
N LYS A 165 23.61 -19.03 7.67
CA LYS A 165 23.21 -20.36 7.20
C LYS A 165 21.89 -20.18 6.48
N ASP A 166 21.87 -20.55 5.21
CA ASP A 166 20.70 -20.57 4.34
C ASP A 166 19.65 -21.58 4.85
#